data_AF-A0A087AHT0-F1
#
_entry.id   AF-A0A087AHT0-F1
#
_cell.length_a   1.000
_cell.length_b   1.000
_cell.length_c   1.000
_cell.angle_alpha   90.00
_cell.angle_beta   90.00
_cell.angle_gamma   90.00
#
_symmetry.space_group_name_H-M   'P 1'
#
loop_
_entity.id
_entity.type
_entity.pdbx_description
1 polymer ?
#
loop_
_entity_poly.entity_id
_entity_poly.type
_entity_poly.pdbx_seq_one_letter_code
_entity_poly.pdbx_strand_id
1 'polypeptide(L)'
;MKENEARMLRMLQGAVYGEAIGDALGVPYEGLARDAFSCITMIDGVRPAGTYSDDTAMTLATLDSLMHCDGQVDVEDLRRRYLDWLEDGKYTADGTVFGVGRTTAEALRGGVGLSGERDNGNGSLMRSIPLAFFDVDDDAIRQASAVTHAHPTSMDACVRFVHAARALLGGADTRQAARTGGHDRIWEQPRDAIRSTGYVLDTLPAALWCLTTTDSYVDCVLTAVNLGGDADTTAAVAGALAGIVYGFDDEREDGRGIPGKWDDMLRGWRVIANVISGGPLDVEDWNIAQSMDEEAGLGTVDRDVSPCEQGDELVMRAMLCGDDEERVLLFGHAARCFAAGVELGDAQCATNLGVLYLYGHVHAKDPAAAARACFERGAQMGSAECGCYMGDLYRDGKGVEQNVDEAFSWYEEAYRLIPSSLDRNDPHDCVIVSMINLRLGQGYEWLLSDSDGCPAGLREDIHARARMHYEHARDSACRAVEGGLRMNLKELVLSKAGLERLEDL
;
A
#
# COMPACT_ATOMS: atom_id res chain seq x y z
N MET A 1 -17.46 -16.19 -19.19
CA MET A 1 -16.71 -14.96 -18.90
C MET A 1 -16.37 -14.88 -17.42
N LYS A 2 -17.34 -14.64 -16.51
CA LYS A 2 -17.08 -14.52 -15.06
C LYS A 2 -16.24 -15.65 -14.42
N GLU A 3 -16.45 -16.91 -14.80
CA GLU A 3 -15.68 -18.04 -14.23
C GLU A 3 -14.25 -18.12 -14.78
N ASN A 4 -14.02 -17.73 -16.03
CA ASN A 4 -12.69 -17.65 -16.62
C ASN A 4 -11.90 -16.45 -16.07
N GLU A 5 -12.57 -15.30 -15.87
CA GLU A 5 -11.98 -14.12 -15.23
C GLU A 5 -11.58 -14.41 -13.78
N ALA A 6 -12.47 -15.04 -13.00
CA ALA A 6 -12.16 -15.43 -11.62
C ALA A 6 -11.02 -16.46 -11.55
N ARG A 7 -10.95 -17.39 -12.50
CA ARG A 7 -9.82 -18.34 -12.62
C ARG A 7 -8.52 -17.61 -12.94
N MET A 8 -8.54 -16.66 -13.86
CA MET A 8 -7.34 -15.89 -14.23
C MET A 8 -6.84 -15.04 -13.06
N LEU A 9 -7.75 -14.40 -12.32
CA LEU A 9 -7.41 -13.64 -11.12
C LEU A 9 -6.76 -14.52 -10.05
N ARG A 10 -7.29 -15.73 -9.79
CA ARG A 10 -6.67 -16.68 -8.85
C ARG A 10 -5.27 -17.10 -9.32
N MET A 11 -5.09 -17.34 -10.61
CA MET A 11 -3.77 -17.68 -11.18
C MET A 11 -2.79 -16.50 -11.07
N LEU A 12 -3.26 -15.26 -11.24
CA LEU A 12 -2.46 -14.05 -11.03
C LEU A 12 -2.05 -13.92 -9.56
N GLN A 13 -2.99 -14.10 -8.63
CA GLN A 13 -2.70 -14.12 -7.20
C GLN A 13 -1.68 -15.19 -6.85
N GLY A 14 -1.89 -16.43 -7.30
CA GLY A 14 -0.95 -17.52 -7.09
C GLY A 14 0.44 -17.22 -7.64
N ALA A 15 0.54 -16.61 -8.83
CA ALA A 15 1.82 -16.23 -9.41
C ALA A 15 2.54 -15.14 -8.60
N VAL A 16 1.85 -14.03 -8.27
CA VAL A 16 2.47 -12.89 -7.58
C VAL A 16 2.82 -13.21 -6.12
N TYR A 17 1.91 -13.85 -5.38
CA TYR A 17 2.24 -14.32 -4.02
C TYR A 17 3.27 -15.44 -4.04
N GLY A 18 3.18 -16.33 -5.02
CA GLY A 18 4.14 -17.41 -5.20
C GLY A 18 5.55 -16.89 -5.46
N GLU A 19 5.68 -15.83 -6.24
CA GLU A 19 6.93 -15.12 -6.45
C GLU A 19 7.42 -14.46 -5.16
N ALA A 20 6.56 -13.68 -4.50
CA ALA A 20 6.92 -12.91 -3.30
C ALA A 20 7.38 -13.79 -2.13
N ILE A 21 6.76 -14.96 -1.95
CA ILE A 21 7.16 -15.94 -0.96
C ILE A 21 8.51 -16.58 -1.35
N GLY A 22 8.73 -16.86 -2.63
CA GLY A 22 10.00 -17.39 -3.14
C GLY A 22 11.16 -16.42 -2.89
N ASP A 23 10.96 -15.15 -3.25
CA ASP A 23 11.86 -14.03 -2.96
C ASP A 23 12.16 -13.95 -1.45
N ALA A 24 11.14 -13.76 -0.61
CA ALA A 24 11.31 -13.61 0.83
C ALA A 24 11.97 -14.82 1.53
N LEU A 25 11.80 -16.04 0.99
CA LEU A 25 12.51 -17.24 1.45
C LEU A 25 14.00 -17.21 1.07
N GLY A 26 14.35 -16.64 -0.07
CA GLY A 26 15.70 -16.59 -0.60
C GLY A 26 16.56 -15.45 -0.07
N VAL A 27 15.96 -14.31 0.30
CA VAL A 27 16.67 -13.10 0.80
C VAL A 27 17.73 -13.41 1.89
N PRO A 28 17.45 -14.24 2.93
CA PRO A 28 18.47 -14.52 3.96
C PRO A 28 19.69 -15.31 3.46
N TYR A 29 19.61 -15.90 2.27
CA TYR A 29 20.59 -16.83 1.71
C TYR A 29 21.23 -16.34 0.41
N GLU A 30 20.88 -15.13 -0.05
CA GLU A 30 21.48 -14.49 -1.22
C GLU A 30 23.02 -14.46 -1.11
N GLY A 31 23.69 -14.86 -2.18
CA GLY A 31 25.14 -14.94 -2.28
C GLY A 31 25.79 -16.12 -1.55
N LEU A 32 25.05 -16.91 -0.76
CA LEU A 32 25.63 -18.05 -0.05
C LEU A 32 25.88 -19.24 -1.00
N ALA A 33 26.99 -19.93 -0.78
CA ALA A 33 27.32 -21.11 -1.56
C ALA A 33 26.30 -22.23 -1.36
N ARG A 34 26.02 -22.97 -2.43
CA ARG A 34 25.23 -24.20 -2.39
C ARG A 34 25.73 -25.14 -1.28
N ASP A 35 24.80 -25.77 -0.58
CA ASP A 35 25.04 -26.72 0.51
C ASP A 35 25.73 -26.12 1.75
N ALA A 36 25.97 -24.80 1.80
CA ALA A 36 26.46 -24.12 3.00
C ALA A 36 25.36 -23.83 4.04
N PHE A 37 24.10 -23.99 3.64
CA PHE A 37 22.91 -23.73 4.46
C PHE A 37 21.80 -24.71 4.10
N SER A 38 20.70 -24.69 4.88
CA SER A 38 19.46 -25.38 4.56
C SER A 38 18.28 -24.48 4.86
N CYS A 39 17.61 -24.01 3.81
CA CYS A 39 16.36 -23.29 3.94
C CYS A 39 15.20 -24.29 4.05
N ILE A 40 14.41 -24.18 5.11
CA ILE A 40 13.23 -25.02 5.37
C ILE A 40 11.95 -24.20 5.60
N THR A 41 12.09 -22.89 5.84
CA THR A 41 11.02 -21.93 6.09
C THR A 41 11.58 -20.51 6.05
N MET A 42 10.71 -19.50 6.06
CA MET A 42 11.10 -18.10 6.24
C MET A 42 11.72 -17.90 7.62
N ILE A 43 12.87 -17.24 7.67
CA ILE A 43 13.61 -16.94 8.90
C ILE A 43 14.03 -15.47 8.92
N ASP A 44 14.33 -14.96 10.10
CA ASP A 44 15.02 -13.69 10.21
C ASP A 44 16.45 -13.80 9.67
N GLY A 45 16.89 -12.78 8.95
CA GLY A 45 18.26 -12.60 8.49
C GLY A 45 18.72 -11.16 8.79
N VAL A 46 19.33 -10.53 7.78
CA VAL A 46 19.57 -9.06 7.82
C VAL A 46 18.25 -8.28 7.74
N ARG A 47 17.19 -8.93 7.25
CA ARG A 47 15.82 -8.44 7.23
C ARG A 47 14.92 -9.36 8.07
N PRO A 48 13.81 -8.85 8.63
CA PRO A 48 12.81 -9.69 9.29
C PRO A 48 12.29 -10.79 8.34
N ALA A 49 11.88 -11.93 8.91
CA ALA A 49 11.25 -13.00 8.15
C ALA A 49 10.07 -12.47 7.32
N GLY A 50 9.99 -12.93 6.07
CA GLY A 50 8.91 -12.54 5.15
C GLY A 50 9.10 -11.20 4.43
N THR A 51 10.21 -10.49 4.64
CA THR A 51 10.55 -9.31 3.81
C THR A 51 11.09 -9.77 2.45
N TYR A 52 10.41 -9.36 1.37
CA TYR A 52 10.82 -9.56 -0.03
C TYR A 52 11.73 -8.43 -0.56
N SER A 53 12.46 -8.68 -1.64
CA SER A 53 13.50 -7.83 -2.25
C SER A 53 12.98 -6.93 -3.39
N ASP A 54 13.91 -6.45 -4.23
CA ASP A 54 13.61 -5.79 -5.49
C ASP A 54 12.92 -6.69 -6.50
N ASP A 55 13.09 -8.02 -6.44
CA ASP A 55 12.39 -8.99 -7.29
C ASP A 55 10.88 -8.71 -7.23
N THR A 56 10.30 -8.84 -6.04
CA THR A 56 8.86 -8.64 -5.83
C THR A 56 8.45 -7.18 -6.01
N ALA A 57 9.20 -6.23 -5.48
CA ALA A 57 8.81 -4.82 -5.55
C ALA A 57 8.72 -4.33 -7.01
N MET A 58 9.66 -4.75 -7.87
CA MET A 58 9.60 -4.41 -9.28
C MET A 58 8.55 -5.23 -10.05
N THR A 59 8.20 -6.44 -9.61
CA THR A 59 7.05 -7.20 -10.15
C THR A 59 5.74 -6.47 -9.88
N LEU A 60 5.56 -5.98 -8.66
CA LEU A 60 4.42 -5.17 -8.27
C LEU A 60 4.34 -3.88 -9.08
N ALA A 61 5.47 -3.18 -9.29
CA ALA A 61 5.54 -2.02 -10.17
C ALA A 61 5.15 -2.35 -11.62
N THR A 62 5.58 -3.51 -12.13
CA THR A 62 5.23 -3.99 -13.48
C THR A 62 3.74 -4.26 -13.60
N LEU A 63 3.16 -4.94 -12.61
CA LEU A 63 1.74 -5.25 -12.59
C LEU A 63 0.89 -3.98 -12.48
N ASP A 64 1.28 -3.05 -11.59
CA ASP A 64 0.58 -1.78 -11.40
C ASP A 64 0.58 -0.95 -12.70
N SER A 65 1.72 -0.87 -13.40
CA SER A 65 1.81 -0.22 -14.71
C SER A 65 0.86 -0.85 -15.73
N LEU A 66 0.85 -2.19 -15.84
CA LEU A 66 -0.04 -2.89 -16.77
C LEU A 66 -1.51 -2.65 -16.43
N MET A 67 -1.88 -2.62 -15.15
CA MET A 67 -3.26 -2.34 -14.73
C MET A 67 -3.66 -0.88 -15.00
N HIS A 68 -2.74 0.05 -14.83
CA HIS A 68 -2.95 1.47 -15.12
C HIS A 68 -3.05 1.74 -16.64
N CYS A 69 -2.25 1.07 -17.45
CA CYS A 69 -2.14 1.28 -18.89
C CYS A 69 -3.03 0.31 -19.71
N ASP A 70 -4.21 -0.06 -19.20
CA ASP A 70 -5.19 -0.92 -19.90
C ASP A 70 -4.59 -2.25 -20.44
N GLY A 71 -3.65 -2.82 -19.68
CA GLY A 71 -2.95 -4.07 -20.00
C GLY A 71 -1.85 -3.95 -21.06
N GLN A 72 -1.46 -2.72 -21.42
CA GLN A 72 -0.40 -2.46 -22.40
C GLN A 72 0.92 -2.12 -21.72
N VAL A 73 2.03 -2.45 -22.38
CA VAL A 73 3.36 -2.02 -21.94
C VAL A 73 3.58 -0.57 -22.34
N ASP A 74 3.59 0.32 -21.36
CA ASP A 74 4.09 1.69 -21.51
C ASP A 74 5.47 1.78 -20.83
N VAL A 75 6.50 2.01 -21.65
CA VAL A 75 7.91 2.03 -21.21
C VAL A 75 8.20 3.20 -20.28
N GLU A 76 7.55 4.35 -20.48
CA GLU A 76 7.74 5.54 -19.66
C GLU A 76 7.06 5.36 -18.30
N ASP A 77 5.85 4.79 -18.32
CA ASP A 77 5.08 4.46 -17.13
C ASP A 77 5.77 3.41 -16.25
N LEU A 78 6.27 2.32 -16.87
CA LEU A 78 7.08 1.31 -16.18
C LEU A 78 8.32 1.92 -15.55
N ARG A 79 9.04 2.78 -16.29
CA ARG A 79 10.24 3.45 -15.76
C ARG A 79 9.88 4.34 -14.58
N ARG A 80 8.79 5.11 -14.66
CA ARG A 80 8.28 5.93 -13.55
C ARG A 80 8.04 5.07 -12.31
N ARG A 81 7.30 3.97 -12.42
CA ARG A 81 7.00 3.09 -11.28
C ARG A 81 8.24 2.41 -10.70
N TYR A 82 9.22 2.07 -11.53
CA TYR A 82 10.52 1.58 -11.03
C TYR A 82 11.33 2.66 -10.32
N LEU A 83 11.22 3.93 -10.73
CA LEU A 83 11.82 5.05 -10.00
C LEU A 83 11.10 5.30 -8.68
N ASP A 84 9.76 5.31 -8.66
CA ASP A 84 8.99 5.41 -7.40
C ASP A 84 9.40 4.31 -6.40
N TRP A 85 9.67 3.10 -6.90
CA TRP A 85 10.23 2.04 -6.07
C TRP A 85 11.63 2.40 -5.58
N LEU A 86 12.56 2.72 -6.49
CA LEU A 86 13.98 2.91 -6.19
C LEU A 86 14.23 4.10 -5.27
N GLU A 87 13.45 5.17 -5.41
CA GLU A 87 13.62 6.45 -4.73
C GLU A 87 12.76 6.52 -3.45
N ASP A 88 11.52 6.02 -3.51
CA ASP A 88 10.52 6.24 -2.45
C ASP A 88 10.15 4.97 -1.68
N GLY A 89 10.69 3.82 -2.08
CA GLY A 89 10.31 2.54 -1.50
C GLY A 89 8.89 2.11 -1.84
N LYS A 90 8.27 2.69 -2.88
CA LYS A 90 6.97 2.24 -3.39
C LYS A 90 7.04 0.75 -3.69
N TYR A 91 5.99 0.02 -3.37
CA TYR A 91 5.89 -1.44 -3.50
C TYR A 91 6.73 -2.30 -2.53
N THR A 92 7.56 -1.71 -1.67
CA THR A 92 8.31 -2.48 -0.66
C THR A 92 7.43 -2.87 0.53
N ALA A 93 7.86 -3.85 1.31
CA ALA A 93 7.11 -4.34 2.45
C ALA A 93 6.99 -3.33 3.62
N ASP A 94 7.97 -2.43 3.77
CA ASP A 94 8.08 -1.51 4.90
C ASP A 94 8.72 -0.14 4.55
N GLY A 95 8.71 0.23 3.27
CA GLY A 95 9.31 1.48 2.77
C GLY A 95 10.83 1.39 2.52
N THR A 96 11.47 0.25 2.80
CA THR A 96 12.92 0.11 2.64
C THR A 96 13.30 -0.51 1.30
N VAL A 97 14.03 0.25 0.47
CA VAL A 97 14.65 -0.25 -0.78
C VAL A 97 15.92 -1.03 -0.49
N PHE A 98 16.04 -2.24 -1.06
CA PHE A 98 17.27 -3.03 -1.09
C PHE A 98 17.24 -4.01 -2.27
N GLY A 99 18.33 -4.76 -2.50
CA GLY A 99 18.42 -5.76 -3.58
C GLY A 99 18.80 -5.19 -4.95
N VAL A 100 18.60 -3.89 -5.18
CA VAL A 100 18.82 -3.26 -6.49
C VAL A 100 20.18 -3.62 -7.14
N GLY A 101 20.10 -4.33 -8.26
CA GLY A 101 21.26 -4.65 -9.08
C GLY A 101 21.87 -3.44 -9.79
N ARG A 102 23.19 -3.48 -10.04
CA ARG A 102 23.94 -2.40 -10.73
C ARG A 102 23.28 -1.98 -12.05
N THR A 103 22.93 -2.95 -12.90
CA THR A 103 22.35 -2.68 -14.23
C THR A 103 21.01 -1.95 -14.12
N THR A 104 20.15 -2.38 -13.19
CA THR A 104 18.88 -1.69 -12.89
C THR A 104 19.13 -0.26 -12.43
N ALA A 105 19.98 -0.06 -11.43
CA ALA A 105 20.26 1.27 -10.88
C ALA A 105 20.85 2.24 -11.93
N GLU A 106 21.82 1.77 -12.73
CA GLU A 106 22.44 2.58 -13.78
C GLU A 106 21.45 2.91 -14.90
N ALA A 107 20.60 1.96 -15.29
CA ALA A 107 19.62 2.19 -16.35
C ALA A 107 18.53 3.17 -15.93
N LEU A 108 18.01 3.05 -14.70
CA LEU A 108 16.96 3.93 -14.18
C LEU A 108 17.48 5.36 -14.03
N ARG A 109 18.65 5.55 -13.41
CA ARG A 109 19.30 6.87 -13.29
C ARG A 109 19.69 7.48 -14.64
N GLY A 110 20.09 6.64 -15.59
CA GLY A 110 20.46 7.05 -16.94
C GLY A 110 19.27 7.25 -17.89
N GLY A 111 18.06 6.83 -17.49
CA GLY A 111 16.86 6.84 -18.33
C GLY A 111 16.91 5.86 -19.52
N VAL A 112 17.93 5.00 -19.62
CA VAL A 112 18.17 4.13 -20.78
C VAL A 112 18.61 2.74 -20.32
N GLY A 113 17.94 1.71 -20.84
CA GLY A 113 18.33 0.32 -20.59
C GLY A 113 19.73 0.01 -21.09
N LEU A 114 20.50 -0.71 -20.29
CA LEU A 114 21.86 -1.07 -20.65
C LEU A 114 21.89 -2.31 -21.54
N SER A 115 22.80 -2.32 -22.50
CA SER A 115 22.90 -3.35 -23.53
C SER A 115 24.32 -3.94 -23.68
N GLY A 116 25.18 -3.78 -22.68
CA GLY A 116 26.50 -4.39 -22.66
C GLY A 116 26.47 -5.87 -22.28
N GLU A 117 27.52 -6.62 -22.62
CA GLU A 117 27.63 -8.05 -22.28
C GLU A 117 27.57 -8.32 -20.77
N ARG A 118 28.04 -7.36 -19.95
CA ARG A 118 28.02 -7.42 -18.47
C ARG A 118 26.72 -6.93 -17.85
N ASP A 119 25.75 -6.53 -18.67
CA ASP A 119 24.44 -6.03 -18.23
C ASP A 119 23.36 -7.11 -18.34
N ASN A 120 23.74 -8.38 -18.52
CA ASN A 120 22.82 -9.51 -18.63
C ASN A 120 22.46 -10.12 -17.28
N GLY A 121 22.27 -9.27 -16.27
CA GLY A 121 21.68 -9.69 -15.00
C GLY A 121 20.25 -10.22 -15.21
N ASN A 122 19.76 -10.97 -14.24
CA ASN A 122 18.37 -11.47 -14.21
C ASN A 122 17.34 -10.42 -13.75
N GLY A 123 17.76 -9.18 -13.49
CA GLY A 123 16.90 -8.12 -12.97
C GLY A 123 15.65 -7.84 -13.81
N SER A 124 15.70 -8.00 -15.14
CA SER A 124 14.48 -7.90 -15.96
C SER A 124 13.61 -9.15 -15.97
N LEU A 125 14.22 -10.33 -15.81
CA LEU A 125 13.53 -11.61 -15.80
C LEU A 125 12.66 -11.75 -14.56
N MET A 126 13.20 -11.40 -13.38
CA MET A 126 12.53 -11.56 -12.08
C MET A 126 11.14 -10.94 -12.06
N ARG A 127 10.99 -9.79 -12.75
CA ARG A 127 9.76 -8.98 -12.74
C ARG A 127 8.83 -9.15 -13.93
N SER A 128 9.07 -10.14 -14.77
CA SER A 128 8.36 -10.29 -16.03
C SER A 128 7.09 -11.14 -15.93
N ILE A 129 6.78 -11.79 -14.79
CA ILE A 129 5.60 -12.66 -14.69
C ILE A 129 4.27 -11.96 -15.01
N PRO A 130 4.02 -10.68 -14.63
CA PRO A 130 2.73 -10.06 -14.88
C PRO A 130 2.37 -10.02 -16.37
N LEU A 131 3.37 -9.87 -17.25
CA LEU A 131 3.21 -9.83 -18.71
C LEU A 131 2.54 -11.11 -19.27
N ALA A 132 2.64 -12.24 -18.57
CA ALA A 132 1.98 -13.49 -18.99
C ALA A 132 0.44 -13.42 -18.92
N PHE A 133 -0.10 -12.51 -18.09
CA PHE A 133 -1.54 -12.37 -17.83
C PHE A 133 -2.24 -11.36 -18.74
N PHE A 134 -1.47 -10.57 -19.51
CA PHE A 134 -1.99 -9.56 -20.42
C PHE A 134 -1.70 -9.93 -21.88
N ASP A 135 -2.50 -9.37 -22.79
CA ASP A 135 -2.37 -9.56 -24.23
C ASP A 135 -1.26 -8.67 -24.81
N VAL A 136 -0.02 -8.97 -24.41
CA VAL A 136 1.20 -8.28 -24.85
C VAL A 136 2.01 -9.18 -25.78
N ASP A 137 2.49 -8.65 -26.90
CA ASP A 137 3.31 -9.41 -27.84
C ASP A 137 4.77 -9.52 -27.40
N ASP A 138 5.58 -10.28 -28.16
CA ASP A 138 7.00 -10.46 -27.86
C ASP A 138 7.76 -9.14 -27.86
N ASP A 139 7.40 -8.18 -28.73
CA ASP A 139 8.09 -6.90 -28.81
C ASP A 139 7.80 -6.02 -27.58
N ALA A 140 6.56 -6.02 -27.09
CA ALA A 140 6.19 -5.40 -25.82
C ALA A 140 6.93 -6.03 -24.63
N ILE A 141 7.08 -7.36 -24.59
CA ILE A 141 7.87 -8.05 -23.55
C ILE A 141 9.35 -7.63 -23.61
N ARG A 142 9.93 -7.55 -24.81
CA ARG A 142 11.30 -7.06 -25.00
C ARG A 142 11.44 -5.61 -24.56
N GLN A 143 10.46 -4.75 -24.84
CA GLN A 143 10.43 -3.36 -24.40
C GLN A 143 10.39 -3.24 -22.88
N ALA A 144 9.57 -4.04 -22.19
CA ALA A 144 9.52 -4.08 -20.73
C ALA A 144 10.86 -4.49 -20.11
N SER A 145 11.56 -5.48 -20.70
CA SER A 145 12.94 -5.81 -20.30
C SER A 145 13.89 -4.64 -20.55
N ALA A 146 13.80 -4.03 -21.73
CA ALA A 146 14.67 -2.96 -22.20
C ALA A 146 14.56 -1.65 -21.41
N VAL A 147 13.57 -1.50 -20.52
CA VAL A 147 13.55 -0.39 -19.54
C VAL A 147 14.85 -0.36 -18.73
N THR A 148 15.43 -1.54 -18.41
CA THR A 148 16.71 -1.62 -17.66
C THR A 148 17.75 -2.53 -18.31
N HIS A 149 17.33 -3.65 -18.90
CA HIS A 149 18.19 -4.66 -19.52
C HIS A 149 17.80 -4.78 -21.00
N ALA A 150 18.46 -3.97 -21.83
CA ALA A 150 18.22 -3.85 -23.27
C ALA A 150 19.14 -4.74 -24.11
N HIS A 151 19.93 -5.62 -23.49
CA HIS A 151 20.70 -6.61 -24.23
C HIS A 151 19.77 -7.73 -24.76
N PRO A 152 19.91 -8.19 -26.02
CA PRO A 152 19.03 -9.21 -26.61
C PRO A 152 18.88 -10.49 -25.79
N THR A 153 19.95 -10.91 -25.10
CA THR A 153 19.92 -12.09 -24.22
C THR A 153 18.93 -11.93 -23.06
N SER A 154 18.93 -10.81 -22.35
CA SER A 154 17.95 -10.55 -21.28
C SER A 154 16.54 -10.41 -21.83
N MET A 155 16.38 -9.70 -22.96
CA MET A 155 15.08 -9.50 -23.60
C MET A 155 14.45 -10.84 -24.04
N ASP A 156 15.23 -11.69 -24.72
CA ASP A 156 14.75 -13.00 -25.18
C ASP A 156 14.54 -14.00 -24.01
N ALA A 157 15.27 -13.85 -22.91
CA ALA A 157 15.01 -14.63 -21.70
C ALA A 157 13.65 -14.27 -21.07
N CYS A 158 13.30 -12.99 -21.00
CA CYS A 158 11.98 -12.55 -20.53
C CYS A 158 10.86 -13.09 -21.42
N VAL A 159 11.04 -13.03 -22.75
CA VAL A 159 10.09 -13.62 -23.73
C VAL A 159 9.89 -15.12 -23.44
N ARG A 160 10.97 -15.89 -23.28
CA ARG A 160 10.89 -17.34 -22.97
C ARG A 160 10.19 -17.63 -21.65
N PHE A 161 10.46 -16.83 -20.62
CA PHE A 161 9.80 -16.96 -19.32
C PHE A 161 8.30 -16.70 -19.43
N VAL A 162 7.90 -15.63 -20.10
CA VAL A 162 6.49 -15.30 -20.34
C VAL A 162 5.80 -16.37 -21.17
N HIS A 163 6.45 -16.93 -22.20
CA HIS A 163 5.90 -18.05 -22.98
C HIS A 163 5.73 -19.32 -22.15
N ALA A 164 6.68 -19.65 -21.26
CA ALA A 164 6.55 -20.77 -20.33
C ALA A 164 5.36 -20.57 -19.37
N ALA A 165 5.21 -19.38 -18.81
CA ALA A 165 4.08 -19.03 -17.95
C ALA A 165 2.74 -19.09 -18.71
N ARG A 166 2.67 -18.54 -19.92
CA ARG A 166 1.47 -18.63 -20.80
C ARG A 166 1.10 -20.07 -21.15
N ALA A 167 2.08 -20.95 -21.33
CA ALA A 167 1.82 -22.37 -21.53
C ALA A 167 1.13 -22.99 -20.29
N LEU A 168 1.61 -22.68 -19.08
CA LEU A 168 0.99 -23.13 -17.83
C LEU A 168 -0.44 -22.58 -17.66
N LEU A 169 -0.64 -21.28 -17.93
CA LEU A 169 -1.97 -20.65 -17.91
C LEU A 169 -2.93 -21.32 -18.92
N GLY A 170 -2.40 -21.74 -20.07
CA GLY A 170 -3.09 -22.53 -21.08
C GLY A 170 -3.33 -24.00 -20.72
N GLY A 171 -2.85 -24.47 -19.56
CA GLY A 171 -3.05 -25.83 -19.05
C GLY A 171 -1.99 -26.85 -19.50
N ALA A 172 -0.84 -26.40 -20.02
CA ALA A 172 0.29 -27.29 -20.29
C ALA A 172 0.87 -27.86 -19.00
N ASP A 173 1.44 -29.07 -19.06
CA ASP A 173 2.20 -29.61 -17.93
C ASP A 173 3.55 -28.89 -17.76
N THR A 174 4.19 -29.06 -16.60
CA THR A 174 5.44 -28.36 -16.26
C THR A 174 6.57 -28.62 -17.25
N ARG A 175 6.65 -29.83 -17.82
CA ARG A 175 7.68 -30.20 -18.80
C ARG A 175 7.38 -29.60 -20.18
N GLN A 176 6.12 -29.53 -20.57
CA GLN A 176 5.70 -28.80 -21.77
C GLN A 176 6.02 -27.31 -21.65
N ALA A 177 5.73 -26.68 -20.51
CA ALA A 177 6.08 -25.29 -20.26
C ALA A 177 7.60 -25.06 -20.32
N ALA A 178 8.42 -25.95 -19.74
CA ALA A 178 9.88 -25.87 -19.83
C ALA A 178 10.39 -25.99 -21.27
N ARG A 179 9.79 -26.85 -22.11
CA ARG A 179 10.09 -26.92 -23.56
C ARG A 179 9.74 -25.62 -24.28
N THR A 180 8.58 -25.05 -23.98
CA THR A 180 8.14 -23.77 -24.54
C THR A 180 9.10 -22.63 -24.16
N GLY A 181 9.62 -22.64 -22.92
CA GLY A 181 10.69 -21.74 -22.48
C GLY A 181 12.07 -22.02 -23.11
N GLY A 182 12.20 -23.03 -23.98
CA GLY A 182 13.43 -23.39 -24.67
C GLY A 182 14.40 -24.26 -23.88
N HIS A 183 13.93 -24.92 -22.81
CA HIS A 183 14.73 -25.77 -21.91
C HIS A 183 14.20 -27.21 -21.87
N ASP A 184 14.13 -27.86 -23.05
CA ASP A 184 13.75 -29.27 -23.13
C ASP A 184 14.73 -30.15 -22.34
N ARG A 185 14.18 -31.15 -21.65
CA ARG A 185 14.92 -32.13 -20.84
C ARG A 185 15.71 -31.54 -19.67
N ILE A 186 15.40 -30.32 -19.23
CA ILE A 186 16.06 -29.72 -18.06
C ILE A 186 15.92 -30.61 -16.81
N TRP A 187 14.75 -31.24 -16.60
CA TRP A 187 14.49 -32.20 -15.50
C TRP A 187 15.37 -33.46 -15.48
N GLU A 188 16.14 -33.72 -16.53
CA GLU A 188 17.08 -34.84 -16.56
C GLU A 188 18.48 -34.44 -16.09
N GLN A 189 18.75 -33.14 -15.96
CA GLN A 189 20.03 -32.64 -15.49
C GLN A 189 20.16 -32.91 -13.98
N PRO A 190 21.33 -33.37 -13.52
CA PRO A 190 21.57 -33.53 -12.10
C PRO A 190 21.74 -32.14 -11.45
N ARG A 191 21.41 -32.03 -10.15
CA ARG A 191 21.37 -30.76 -9.40
C ARG A 191 22.67 -29.96 -9.51
N ASP A 192 23.82 -30.63 -9.50
CA ASP A 192 25.16 -30.07 -9.62
C ASP A 192 25.45 -29.42 -11.00
N ALA A 193 24.73 -29.80 -12.05
CA ALA A 193 24.80 -29.15 -13.35
C ALA A 193 23.97 -27.85 -13.44
N ILE A 194 23.04 -27.65 -12.51
CA ILE A 194 22.19 -26.45 -12.46
C ILE A 194 22.98 -25.30 -11.86
N ARG A 195 23.00 -24.17 -12.53
CA ARG A 195 23.61 -22.92 -12.04
C ARG A 195 22.52 -21.97 -11.58
N SER A 196 22.77 -21.27 -10.48
CA SER A 196 21.86 -20.31 -9.86
C SER A 196 22.64 -19.05 -9.54
N THR A 197 23.22 -18.43 -10.57
CA THR A 197 23.93 -17.15 -10.46
C THR A 197 22.99 -16.01 -10.88
N GLY A 198 23.38 -14.76 -10.64
CA GLY A 198 22.64 -13.59 -11.12
C GLY A 198 22.67 -13.37 -12.64
N TYR A 199 23.22 -14.33 -13.41
CA TYR A 199 23.17 -14.29 -14.86
C TYR A 199 21.82 -14.81 -15.37
N VAL A 200 21.16 -14.04 -16.23
CA VAL A 200 19.80 -14.32 -16.71
C VAL A 200 19.62 -15.72 -17.33
N LEU A 201 20.66 -16.26 -18.00
CA LEU A 201 20.59 -17.60 -18.61
C LEU A 201 20.85 -18.75 -17.63
N ASP A 202 21.27 -18.46 -16.40
CA ASP A 202 21.34 -19.46 -15.33
C ASP A 202 20.00 -19.51 -14.57
N THR A 203 19.36 -18.38 -14.32
CA THR A 203 18.13 -18.25 -13.51
C THR A 203 16.92 -18.99 -14.09
N LEU A 204 16.52 -18.71 -15.35
CA LEU A 204 15.33 -19.35 -15.95
C LEU A 204 15.43 -20.89 -16.00
N PRO A 205 16.54 -21.50 -16.49
CA PRO A 205 16.66 -22.95 -16.45
C PRO A 205 16.69 -23.52 -15.02
N ALA A 206 17.25 -22.81 -14.04
CA ALA A 206 17.21 -23.26 -12.66
C ALA A 206 15.78 -23.27 -12.08
N ALA A 207 15.00 -22.22 -12.34
CA ALA A 207 13.60 -22.16 -11.94
C ALA A 207 12.76 -23.27 -12.60
N LEU A 208 12.93 -23.47 -13.92
CA LEU A 208 12.26 -24.56 -14.64
C LEU A 208 12.72 -25.94 -14.19
N TRP A 209 14.00 -26.10 -13.81
CA TRP A 209 14.48 -27.34 -13.23
C TRP A 209 13.76 -27.65 -11.91
N CYS A 210 13.66 -26.67 -11.00
CA CYS A 210 12.95 -26.83 -9.74
C CYS A 210 11.48 -27.23 -9.98
N LEU A 211 10.79 -26.49 -10.86
CA LEU A 211 9.38 -26.74 -11.20
C LEU A 211 9.14 -28.14 -11.81
N THR A 212 10.09 -28.65 -12.60
CA THR A 212 9.93 -29.92 -13.34
C THR A 212 10.45 -31.14 -12.60
N THR A 213 11.11 -30.96 -11.46
CA THR A 213 11.68 -32.02 -10.62
C THR A 213 11.02 -32.14 -9.25
N THR A 214 10.12 -31.22 -8.90
CA THR A 214 9.32 -31.21 -7.67
C THR A 214 7.83 -31.35 -7.98
N ASP A 215 7.02 -31.70 -6.98
CA ASP A 215 5.59 -31.97 -7.13
C ASP A 215 4.69 -31.13 -6.21
N SER A 216 5.24 -30.15 -5.51
CA SER A 216 4.53 -29.16 -4.69
C SER A 216 5.14 -27.77 -4.82
N TYR A 217 4.38 -26.72 -4.50
CA TYR A 217 4.90 -25.35 -4.43
C TYR A 217 6.05 -25.24 -3.42
N VAL A 218 5.85 -25.79 -2.21
CA VAL A 218 6.83 -25.77 -1.11
C VAL A 218 8.14 -26.41 -1.54
N ASP A 219 8.09 -27.61 -2.12
CA ASP A 219 9.31 -28.31 -2.55
C ASP A 219 9.98 -27.57 -3.71
N CYS A 220 9.21 -26.96 -4.61
CA CYS A 220 9.74 -26.16 -5.72
C CYS A 220 10.56 -24.96 -5.21
N VAL A 221 9.97 -24.11 -4.36
CA VAL A 221 10.65 -22.89 -3.88
C VAL A 221 11.78 -23.20 -2.92
N LEU A 222 11.63 -24.18 -2.01
CA LEU A 222 12.73 -24.59 -1.15
C LEU A 222 13.87 -25.21 -1.95
N THR A 223 13.57 -26.00 -2.98
CA THR A 223 14.61 -26.52 -3.89
C THR A 223 15.36 -25.39 -4.56
N ALA A 224 14.66 -24.35 -5.04
CA ALA A 224 15.24 -23.18 -5.67
C ALA A 224 16.16 -22.40 -4.72
N VAL A 225 15.70 -22.06 -3.51
CA VAL A 225 16.52 -21.36 -2.50
C VAL A 225 17.76 -22.19 -2.15
N ASN A 226 17.61 -23.50 -1.94
CA ASN A 226 18.72 -24.38 -1.60
C ASN A 226 19.68 -24.66 -2.78
N LEU A 227 19.47 -24.12 -3.98
CA LEU A 227 20.51 -24.09 -5.01
C LEU A 227 21.65 -23.12 -4.65
N GLY A 228 21.40 -22.16 -3.75
CA GLY A 228 22.34 -21.11 -3.35
C GLY A 228 22.69 -20.17 -4.50
N GLY A 229 23.71 -19.34 -4.31
CA GLY A 229 24.05 -18.28 -5.26
C GLY A 229 22.99 -17.18 -5.19
N ASP A 230 22.31 -16.92 -6.30
CA ASP A 230 21.25 -15.92 -6.42
C ASP A 230 19.90 -16.52 -6.04
N ALA A 231 19.78 -16.78 -4.74
CA ALA A 231 18.78 -17.67 -4.16
C ALA A 231 17.37 -17.07 -4.14
N ASP A 232 17.25 -15.78 -3.85
CA ASP A 232 16.04 -14.96 -3.94
C ASP A 232 15.47 -14.95 -5.37
N THR A 233 16.21 -14.45 -6.36
CA THR A 233 15.68 -14.33 -7.72
C THR A 233 15.37 -15.69 -8.35
N THR A 234 16.20 -16.72 -8.11
CA THR A 234 15.90 -18.08 -8.59
C THR A 234 14.62 -18.63 -7.97
N ALA A 235 14.40 -18.38 -6.68
CA ALA A 235 13.20 -18.81 -5.96
C ALA A 235 11.97 -17.97 -6.32
N ALA A 236 12.11 -16.68 -6.58
CA ALA A 236 11.06 -15.80 -7.07
C ALA A 236 10.52 -16.32 -8.41
N VAL A 237 11.39 -16.50 -9.41
CA VAL A 237 11.00 -17.00 -10.75
C VAL A 237 10.40 -18.42 -10.66
N ALA A 238 10.97 -19.29 -9.83
CA ALA A 238 10.41 -20.64 -9.60
C ALA A 238 9.05 -20.60 -8.91
N GLY A 239 8.91 -19.72 -7.91
CA GLY A 239 7.71 -19.49 -7.13
C GLY A 239 6.57 -18.92 -7.96
N ALA A 240 6.87 -18.00 -8.88
CA ALA A 240 5.91 -17.45 -9.84
C ALA A 240 5.27 -18.56 -10.70
N LEU A 241 6.09 -19.44 -11.28
CA LEU A 241 5.62 -20.54 -12.12
C LEU A 241 4.90 -21.61 -11.29
N ALA A 242 5.44 -21.97 -10.12
CA ALA A 242 4.84 -22.93 -9.22
C ALA A 242 3.49 -22.41 -8.70
N GLY A 243 3.36 -21.11 -8.44
CA GLY A 243 2.13 -20.45 -8.04
C GLY A 243 1.01 -20.60 -9.08
N ILE A 244 1.35 -20.51 -10.38
CA ILE A 244 0.39 -20.77 -11.48
C ILE A 244 -0.11 -22.23 -11.46
N VAL A 245 0.79 -23.18 -11.17
CA VAL A 245 0.50 -24.63 -11.24
C VAL A 245 -0.27 -25.11 -10.02
N TYR A 246 0.17 -24.67 -8.84
CA TYR A 246 -0.26 -25.21 -7.57
C TYR A 246 -1.27 -24.32 -6.85
N GLY A 247 -1.29 -22.99 -7.05
CA GLY A 247 -2.21 -22.09 -6.33
C GLY A 247 -2.02 -22.12 -4.81
N PHE A 248 -3.00 -21.67 -4.05
CA PHE A 248 -3.00 -21.71 -2.58
C PHE A 248 -3.47 -23.07 -2.04
N ASP A 249 -2.99 -23.46 -0.86
CA ASP A 249 -3.37 -24.73 -0.21
C ASP A 249 -4.86 -24.80 0.12
N ASP A 250 -5.50 -23.69 0.49
CA ASP A 250 -6.93 -23.65 0.81
C ASP A 250 -7.84 -23.88 -0.42
N GLU A 251 -7.28 -23.76 -1.64
CA GLU A 251 -7.95 -24.12 -2.88
C GLU A 251 -7.86 -25.63 -3.21
N ARG A 252 -7.05 -26.41 -2.48
CA ARG A 252 -6.70 -27.80 -2.84
C ARG A 252 -6.65 -28.74 -1.64
N GLU A 253 -7.32 -29.89 -1.75
CA GLU A 253 -7.30 -30.92 -0.71
C GLU A 253 -6.00 -31.75 -0.66
N ASP A 254 -5.08 -31.57 -1.62
CA ASP A 254 -3.85 -32.36 -1.75
C ASP A 254 -2.64 -31.77 -1.01
N GLY A 255 -2.73 -30.55 -0.47
CA GLY A 255 -1.69 -29.90 0.33
C GLY A 255 -0.40 -29.59 -0.44
N ARG A 256 -0.50 -29.39 -1.77
CA ARG A 256 0.64 -29.13 -2.66
C ARG A 256 0.78 -27.65 -3.06
N GLY A 257 -0.10 -26.80 -2.56
CA GLY A 257 -0.17 -25.36 -2.85
C GLY A 257 0.73 -24.51 -1.95
N ILE A 258 0.49 -23.20 -2.01
CA ILE A 258 1.12 -22.20 -1.16
C ILE A 258 0.54 -22.34 0.26
N PRO A 259 1.37 -22.62 1.29
CA PRO A 259 0.88 -22.76 2.64
C PRO A 259 0.44 -21.42 3.24
N GLY A 260 -0.75 -21.36 3.83
CA GLY A 260 -1.25 -20.15 4.51
C GLY A 260 -0.30 -19.60 5.58
N LYS A 261 0.46 -20.45 6.27
CA LYS A 261 1.49 -20.03 7.23
C LYS A 261 2.60 -19.16 6.63
N TRP A 262 2.89 -19.29 5.33
CA TRP A 262 3.90 -18.48 4.65
C TRP A 262 3.31 -17.19 4.09
N ASP A 263 2.03 -17.22 3.71
CA ASP A 263 1.25 -16.00 3.43
C ASP A 263 1.12 -15.11 4.67
N ASP A 264 0.79 -15.70 5.83
CA ASP A 264 0.71 -14.99 7.12
C ASP A 264 2.06 -14.35 7.56
N MET A 265 3.17 -14.97 7.16
CA MET A 265 4.52 -14.47 7.45
C MET A 265 4.98 -13.41 6.45
N LEU A 266 4.37 -13.35 5.26
CA LEU A 266 4.79 -12.46 4.19
C LEU A 266 4.51 -11.01 4.60
N ARG A 267 5.59 -10.22 4.72
CA ARG A 267 5.49 -8.79 4.98
C ARG A 267 5.07 -8.08 3.69
N GLY A 268 4.41 -6.93 3.81
CA GLY A 268 3.92 -6.22 2.62
C GLY A 268 2.75 -6.88 1.90
N TRP A 269 2.12 -7.93 2.47
CA TRP A 269 0.96 -8.60 1.84
C TRP A 269 -0.17 -7.64 1.47
N ARG A 270 -0.35 -6.54 2.23
CA ARG A 270 -1.33 -5.49 1.93
C ARG A 270 -0.97 -4.70 0.67
N VAL A 271 0.32 -4.49 0.42
CA VAL A 271 0.83 -3.82 -0.79
C VAL A 271 0.55 -4.72 -2.00
N ILE A 272 0.88 -6.00 -1.90
CA ILE A 272 0.59 -7.01 -2.93
C ILE A 272 -0.91 -7.08 -3.23
N ALA A 273 -1.75 -7.18 -2.18
CA ALA A 273 -3.20 -7.23 -2.30
C ALA A 273 -3.78 -5.97 -2.96
N ASN A 274 -3.24 -4.79 -2.63
CA ASN A 274 -3.65 -3.52 -3.22
C ASN A 274 -3.35 -3.47 -4.71
N VAL A 275 -2.13 -3.85 -5.15
CA VAL A 275 -1.76 -3.89 -6.58
C VAL A 275 -2.72 -4.82 -7.33
N ILE A 276 -2.87 -6.07 -6.86
CA ILE A 276 -3.67 -7.09 -7.56
C ILE A 276 -5.13 -6.67 -7.67
N SER A 277 -5.67 -6.00 -6.65
CA SER A 277 -7.07 -5.58 -6.63
C SER A 277 -7.34 -4.34 -7.48
N GLY A 278 -6.30 -3.73 -8.08
CA GLY A 278 -6.41 -2.40 -8.69
C GLY A 278 -6.83 -1.34 -7.69
N GLY A 279 -6.54 -1.57 -6.40
CA GLY A 279 -6.73 -0.58 -5.35
C GLY A 279 -5.76 0.59 -5.59
N PRO A 280 -6.12 1.83 -5.26
CA PRO A 280 -5.27 2.98 -5.54
C PRO A 280 -3.94 2.83 -4.79
N LEU A 281 -2.88 2.51 -5.52
CA LEU A 281 -1.48 2.73 -5.14
C LEU A 281 -0.91 3.97 -5.83
N ASP A 282 -1.68 4.56 -6.75
CA ASP A 282 -1.32 5.74 -7.51
C ASP A 282 -1.46 7.02 -6.66
N VAL A 283 -0.31 7.26 -6.06
CA VAL A 283 0.36 8.47 -5.58
C VAL A 283 0.65 9.48 -6.72
N GLU A 284 0.00 9.44 -7.89
CA GLU A 284 0.44 10.16 -9.11
C GLU A 284 0.53 11.70 -9.05
N ASP A 285 0.17 12.33 -7.94
CA ASP A 285 0.43 13.75 -7.66
C ASP A 285 1.54 14.01 -6.61
N TRP A 286 2.24 12.99 -6.13
CA TRP A 286 3.21 13.13 -5.03
C TRP A 286 4.66 13.26 -5.52
N ASN A 287 4.97 12.88 -6.77
CA ASN A 287 6.34 12.84 -7.31
C ASN A 287 6.77 14.10 -8.08
N ILE A 288 5.88 15.09 -8.22
CA ILE A 288 6.33 16.47 -8.55
C ILE A 288 7.09 17.08 -7.36
N ALA A 289 6.88 16.56 -6.13
CA ALA A 289 7.38 17.21 -4.95
C ALA A 289 8.85 16.90 -4.59
N GLN A 290 9.25 15.62 -4.61
CA GLN A 290 10.57 15.21 -4.10
C GLN A 290 11.77 15.80 -4.86
N SER A 291 11.66 16.03 -6.18
CA SER A 291 12.74 16.69 -6.92
C SER A 291 12.90 18.17 -6.59
N MET A 292 11.87 18.80 -6.02
CA MET A 292 11.90 20.19 -5.58
C MET A 292 12.41 20.33 -4.13
N ASP A 293 12.33 19.27 -3.32
CA ASP A 293 12.76 19.27 -1.91
C ASP A 293 14.29 19.29 -1.72
N GLU A 294 15.04 18.62 -2.61
CA GLU A 294 16.52 18.70 -2.60
C GLU A 294 17.02 20.04 -3.16
N GLU A 295 16.32 20.66 -4.11
CA GLU A 295 16.63 22.02 -4.60
C GLU A 295 16.19 23.12 -3.63
N ALA A 296 15.16 22.89 -2.79
CA ALA A 296 14.63 23.83 -1.80
C ALA A 296 15.27 23.75 -0.40
N GLY A 297 16.11 22.74 -0.11
CA GLY A 297 16.83 22.62 1.17
C GLY A 297 15.98 22.09 2.34
N LEU A 298 14.97 21.29 2.06
CA LEU A 298 14.05 20.70 3.04
C LEU A 298 14.55 19.28 3.40
N GLY A 299 15.33 19.17 4.50
CA GLY A 299 16.04 17.94 4.90
C GLY A 299 15.18 16.70 5.17
N THR A 300 15.87 15.55 5.31
CA THR A 300 15.31 14.21 5.58
C THR A 300 14.60 14.11 6.94
N VAL A 301 13.57 13.26 7.03
CA VAL A 301 12.86 12.87 8.26
C VAL A 301 13.85 12.57 9.40
N ASP A 302 13.75 13.32 10.50
CA ASP A 302 14.58 13.14 11.69
C ASP A 302 14.10 11.89 12.44
N ARG A 303 14.97 10.92 12.73
CA ARG A 303 14.55 9.67 13.38
C ARG A 303 14.32 9.82 14.89
N ASP A 304 14.70 10.95 15.48
CA ASP A 304 14.59 11.21 16.91
C ASP A 304 13.31 11.99 17.29
N VAL A 305 12.52 12.45 16.32
CA VAL A 305 11.30 13.24 16.52
C VAL A 305 10.07 12.42 16.10
N SER A 306 8.95 12.53 16.82
CA SER A 306 7.73 11.79 16.46
C SER A 306 7.27 12.14 15.03
N PRO A 307 6.76 11.18 14.24
CA PRO A 307 6.20 11.49 12.93
C PRO A 307 5.07 12.53 13.00
N CYS A 308 4.28 12.55 14.08
CA CYS A 308 3.25 13.58 14.27
C CYS A 308 3.87 14.97 14.42
N GLU A 309 4.89 15.11 15.27
CA GLU A 309 5.57 16.39 15.54
C GLU A 309 6.26 16.95 14.29
N GLN A 310 6.91 16.08 13.51
CA GLN A 310 7.52 16.48 12.24
C GLN A 310 6.47 16.91 11.22
N GLY A 311 5.38 16.15 11.10
CA GLY A 311 4.29 16.49 10.22
C GLY A 311 3.67 17.85 10.57
N ASP A 312 3.45 18.10 11.86
CA ASP A 312 2.89 19.37 12.34
C ASP A 312 3.81 20.56 12.05
N GLU A 313 5.13 20.40 12.22
CA GLU A 313 6.10 21.44 11.86
C GLU A 313 6.04 21.74 10.36
N LEU A 314 5.97 20.71 9.52
CA LEU A 314 5.87 20.85 8.06
C LEU A 314 4.56 21.50 7.63
N VAL A 315 3.42 21.16 8.25
CA VAL A 315 2.14 21.85 8.03
C VAL A 315 2.25 23.33 8.40
N MET A 316 2.84 23.65 9.55
CA MET A 316 3.01 25.04 9.97
C MET A 316 3.87 25.84 9.00
N ARG A 317 4.93 25.23 8.46
CA ARG A 317 5.77 25.82 7.43
C ARG A 317 5.00 26.01 6.13
N ALA A 318 4.21 25.01 5.70
CA ALA A 318 3.36 25.10 4.51
C ALA A 318 2.38 26.26 4.61
N MET A 319 1.70 26.40 5.76
CA MET A 319 0.72 27.47 6.01
C MET A 319 1.33 28.88 6.00
N LEU A 320 2.62 29.01 6.33
CA LEU A 320 3.36 30.27 6.31
C LEU A 320 4.13 30.50 5.00
N CYS A 321 4.20 29.49 4.13
CA CYS A 321 4.92 29.54 2.88
C CYS A 321 4.13 30.37 1.85
N GLY A 322 4.75 31.43 1.33
CA GLY A 322 4.17 32.31 0.31
C GLY A 322 4.32 31.78 -1.11
N ASP A 323 5.17 30.77 -1.31
CA ASP A 323 5.40 30.11 -2.60
C ASP A 323 4.47 28.89 -2.73
N ASP A 324 3.69 28.84 -3.81
CA ASP A 324 2.65 27.81 -3.98
C ASP A 324 3.24 26.43 -4.29
N GLU A 325 4.40 26.39 -4.96
CA GLU A 325 5.10 25.14 -5.29
C GLU A 325 5.69 24.54 -4.01
N GLU A 326 6.50 25.31 -3.26
CA GLU A 326 7.08 24.89 -1.97
C GLU A 326 5.99 24.50 -0.96
N ARG A 327 4.85 25.19 -0.96
CA ARG A 327 3.71 24.85 -0.09
C ARG A 327 3.16 23.45 -0.38
N VAL A 328 3.05 23.05 -1.65
CA VAL A 328 2.60 21.70 -2.03
C VAL A 328 3.58 20.65 -1.52
N LEU A 329 4.89 20.92 -1.61
CA LEU A 329 5.94 20.02 -1.09
C LEU A 329 5.80 19.78 0.40
N LEU A 330 5.69 20.88 1.16
CA LEU A 330 5.60 20.84 2.61
C LEU A 330 4.37 20.08 3.08
N PHE A 331 3.22 20.23 2.40
CA PHE A 331 2.03 19.43 2.69
C PHE A 331 2.22 17.95 2.33
N GLY A 332 2.85 17.64 1.19
CA GLY A 332 3.18 16.26 0.82
C GLY A 332 4.12 15.60 1.84
N HIS A 333 5.12 16.33 2.31
CA HIS A 333 6.04 15.91 3.36
C HIS A 333 5.31 15.63 4.67
N ALA A 334 4.46 16.57 5.09
CA ALA A 334 3.65 16.38 6.28
C ALA A 334 2.76 15.13 6.18
N ALA A 335 2.15 14.91 5.02
CA ALA A 335 1.31 13.74 4.76
C ALA A 335 2.08 12.43 4.95
N ARG A 336 3.34 12.37 4.50
CA ARG A 336 4.21 11.20 4.68
C ARG A 336 4.56 10.96 6.13
N CYS A 337 4.90 12.01 6.87
CA CYS A 337 5.14 11.93 8.31
C CYS A 337 3.91 11.40 9.03
N PHE A 338 2.72 11.91 8.71
CA PHE A 338 1.48 11.41 9.30
C PHE A 338 1.18 9.97 8.89
N ALA A 339 1.31 9.59 7.62
CA ALA A 339 1.10 8.21 7.18
C ALA A 339 2.00 7.21 7.94
N ALA A 340 3.27 7.56 8.15
CA ALA A 340 4.18 6.75 8.97
C ALA A 340 3.69 6.62 10.42
N GLY A 341 3.18 7.69 11.02
CA GLY A 341 2.58 7.64 12.36
C GLY A 341 1.32 6.78 12.44
N VAL A 342 0.47 6.79 11.39
CA VAL A 342 -0.73 5.93 11.32
C VAL A 342 -0.34 4.44 11.36
N GLU A 343 0.72 4.04 10.66
CA GLU A 343 1.23 2.66 10.70
C GLU A 343 1.79 2.29 12.07
N LEU A 344 2.29 3.26 12.84
CA LEU A 344 2.72 3.08 14.22
C LEU A 344 1.56 3.11 15.23
N GLY A 345 0.32 3.29 14.78
CA GLY A 345 -0.86 3.32 15.64
C GLY A 345 -1.15 4.68 16.28
N ASP A 346 -0.57 5.76 15.75
CA ASP A 346 -0.85 7.12 16.20
C ASP A 346 -2.13 7.66 15.55
N ALA A 347 -3.18 7.79 16.36
CA ALA A 347 -4.49 8.25 15.90
C ALA A 347 -4.50 9.75 15.57
N GLN A 348 -3.59 10.55 16.14
CA GLN A 348 -3.49 11.98 15.81
C GLN A 348 -2.96 12.17 14.40
N CYS A 349 -1.98 11.36 14.01
CA CYS A 349 -1.52 11.31 12.63
C CYS A 349 -2.65 10.94 11.65
N ALA A 350 -3.55 10.03 12.05
CA ALA A 350 -4.70 9.66 11.24
C ALA A 350 -5.68 10.85 11.06
N THR A 351 -5.91 11.63 12.13
CA THR A 351 -6.66 12.89 12.04
C THR A 351 -5.98 13.84 11.06
N ASN A 352 -4.71 14.15 11.28
CA ASN A 352 -4.01 15.21 10.56
C ASN A 352 -3.91 14.87 9.08
N LEU A 353 -3.61 13.60 8.74
CA LEU A 353 -3.62 13.12 7.36
C LEU A 353 -5.00 13.23 6.71
N GLY A 354 -6.06 12.82 7.43
CA GLY A 354 -7.43 12.92 6.92
C GLY A 354 -7.85 14.37 6.66
N VAL A 355 -7.45 15.30 7.53
CA VAL A 355 -7.68 16.75 7.37
C VAL A 355 -6.95 17.29 6.14
N LEU A 356 -5.70 16.90 5.91
CA LEU A 356 -4.96 17.31 4.72
C LEU A 356 -5.68 16.90 3.42
N TYR A 357 -6.21 15.68 3.36
CA TYR A 357 -7.01 15.25 2.21
C TYR A 357 -8.36 15.98 2.11
N LEU A 358 -9.09 16.11 3.22
CA LEU A 358 -10.42 16.69 3.23
C LEU A 358 -10.43 18.14 2.71
N TYR A 359 -9.38 18.89 3.02
CA TYR A 359 -9.22 20.28 2.59
C TYR A 359 -8.40 20.44 1.29
N GLY A 360 -8.00 19.32 0.66
CA GLY A 360 -7.28 19.34 -0.61
C GLY A 360 -5.87 19.91 -0.51
N HIS A 361 -5.25 19.84 0.67
CA HIS A 361 -3.84 20.22 0.87
C HIS A 361 -2.88 19.17 0.30
N VAL A 362 -3.36 17.94 0.16
CA VAL A 362 -2.65 16.83 -0.49
C VAL A 362 -3.56 16.26 -1.57
N HIS A 363 -2.98 15.95 -2.73
CA HIS A 363 -3.78 15.47 -3.84
C HIS A 363 -4.28 14.03 -3.62
N ALA A 364 -5.61 13.92 -3.72
CA ALA A 364 -6.48 12.76 -3.82
C ALA A 364 -7.13 12.60 -5.21
N LYS A 365 -7.12 11.42 -5.84
CA LYS A 365 -8.12 11.13 -6.91
C LYS A 365 -9.55 11.31 -6.39
N ASP A 366 -9.78 10.86 -5.16
CA ASP A 366 -10.96 11.17 -4.37
C ASP A 366 -10.52 11.60 -2.96
N PRO A 367 -10.35 12.91 -2.73
CA PRO A 367 -9.86 13.43 -1.45
C PRO A 367 -10.82 13.09 -0.30
N ALA A 368 -12.12 12.98 -0.57
CA ALA A 368 -13.11 12.67 0.45
C ALA A 368 -13.06 11.19 0.86
N ALA A 369 -12.86 10.28 -0.10
CA ALA A 369 -12.63 8.87 0.21
C ALA A 369 -11.30 8.62 0.94
N ALA A 370 -10.23 9.35 0.57
CA ALA A 370 -8.94 9.29 1.26
C ALA A 370 -9.04 9.80 2.70
N ALA A 371 -9.71 10.93 2.91
CA ALA A 371 -9.99 11.47 4.24
C ALA A 371 -10.81 10.47 5.08
N ARG A 372 -11.86 9.87 4.50
CA ARG A 372 -12.67 8.83 5.15
C ARG A 372 -11.83 7.67 5.66
N ALA A 373 -10.95 7.13 4.82
CA ALA A 373 -10.10 6.00 5.21
C ALA A 373 -9.19 6.35 6.40
N CYS A 374 -8.65 7.58 6.42
CA CYS A 374 -7.83 8.06 7.54
C CYS A 374 -8.65 8.18 8.82
N PHE A 375 -9.82 8.80 8.76
CA PHE A 375 -10.68 8.96 9.93
C PHE A 375 -11.24 7.64 10.44
N GLU A 376 -11.62 6.72 9.55
CA GLU A 376 -12.03 5.38 9.93
C GLU A 376 -10.91 4.63 10.66
N ARG A 377 -9.67 4.76 10.17
CA ARG A 377 -8.49 4.17 10.79
C ARG A 377 -8.21 4.76 12.18
N GLY A 378 -8.25 6.08 12.32
CA GLY A 378 -8.06 6.73 13.63
C GLY A 378 -9.20 6.46 14.61
N ALA A 379 -10.44 6.33 14.12
CA ALA A 379 -11.57 5.92 14.95
C ALA A 379 -11.41 4.48 15.49
N GLN A 380 -10.89 3.56 14.68
CA GLN A 380 -10.53 2.20 15.14
C GLN A 380 -9.44 2.19 16.22
N MET A 381 -8.60 3.23 16.26
CA MET A 381 -7.59 3.44 17.31
C MET A 381 -8.16 4.14 18.56
N GLY A 382 -9.44 4.48 18.57
CA GLY A 382 -10.11 5.12 19.70
C GLY A 382 -10.08 6.65 19.69
N SER A 383 -9.75 7.30 18.57
CA SER A 383 -9.80 8.77 18.46
C SER A 383 -11.24 9.29 18.37
N ALA A 384 -11.66 10.03 19.39
CA ALA A 384 -12.92 10.77 19.39
C ALA A 384 -12.99 11.82 18.27
N GLU A 385 -11.86 12.43 17.93
CA GLU A 385 -11.77 13.45 16.88
C GLU A 385 -12.04 12.84 15.49
N CYS A 386 -11.40 11.73 15.18
CA CYS A 386 -11.66 10.97 13.96
C CYS A 386 -13.12 10.52 13.84
N GLY A 387 -13.71 10.05 14.94
CA GLY A 387 -15.15 9.72 14.98
C GLY A 387 -16.03 10.92 14.66
N CYS A 388 -15.68 12.12 15.17
CA CYS A 388 -16.38 13.35 14.83
C CYS A 388 -16.26 13.71 13.34
N TYR A 389 -15.07 13.56 12.75
CA TYR A 389 -14.86 13.80 11.32
C TYR A 389 -15.61 12.80 10.44
N MET A 390 -15.70 11.52 10.83
CA MET A 390 -16.57 10.54 10.15
C MET A 390 -18.03 11.00 10.14
N GLY A 391 -18.54 11.52 11.27
CA GLY A 391 -19.87 12.09 11.34
C GLY A 391 -20.05 13.29 10.41
N ASP A 392 -19.05 14.16 10.31
CA ASP A 392 -19.06 15.31 9.39
C ASP A 392 -19.11 14.86 7.92
N LEU A 393 -18.40 13.78 7.55
CA LEU A 393 -18.44 13.21 6.20
C LEU A 393 -19.84 12.69 5.82
N TYR A 394 -20.48 11.94 6.72
CA TYR A 394 -21.84 11.44 6.51
C TYR A 394 -22.89 12.56 6.48
N ARG A 395 -22.75 13.59 7.33
CA ARG A 395 -23.64 14.76 7.31
C ARG A 395 -23.54 15.51 5.99
N ASP A 396 -22.33 15.70 5.47
CA ASP A 396 -22.09 16.49 4.27
C ASP A 396 -22.20 15.67 2.97
N GLY A 397 -22.27 14.35 3.04
CA GLY A 397 -22.20 13.46 1.87
C GLY A 397 -20.85 13.50 1.16
N LYS A 398 -19.76 13.70 1.92
CA LYS A 398 -18.40 13.83 1.36
C LYS A 398 -17.73 12.46 1.33
N GLY A 399 -17.58 11.91 0.13
CA GLY A 399 -16.98 10.59 -0.07
C GLY A 399 -17.86 9.44 0.45
N VAL A 400 -19.06 9.73 0.94
CA VAL A 400 -20.08 8.76 1.36
C VAL A 400 -21.45 9.28 0.94
N GLU A 401 -22.44 8.40 0.83
CA GLU A 401 -23.83 8.84 0.68
C GLU A 401 -24.25 9.63 1.93
N GLN A 402 -24.92 10.77 1.72
CA GLN A 402 -25.35 11.62 2.82
C GLN A 402 -26.33 10.86 3.72
N ASN A 403 -26.01 10.78 5.01
CA ASN A 403 -26.82 10.07 5.99
C ASN A 403 -26.70 10.75 7.37
N VAL A 404 -27.77 11.44 7.78
CA VAL A 404 -27.80 12.19 9.05
C VAL A 404 -27.92 11.29 10.28
N ASP A 405 -28.54 10.12 10.15
CA ASP A 405 -28.66 9.13 11.25
C ASP A 405 -27.32 8.47 11.53
N GLU A 406 -26.59 8.12 10.47
CA GLU A 406 -25.24 7.59 10.56
C GLU A 406 -24.30 8.65 11.14
N ALA A 407 -24.40 9.90 10.65
CA ALA A 407 -23.64 11.02 11.19
C ALA A 407 -23.87 11.20 12.69
N PHE A 408 -25.13 11.13 13.14
CA PHE A 408 -25.48 11.24 14.55
C PHE A 408 -24.89 10.10 15.39
N SER A 409 -24.95 8.87 14.88
CA SER A 409 -24.36 7.68 15.52
C SER A 409 -22.85 7.84 15.73
N TRP A 410 -22.15 8.38 14.72
CA TRP A 410 -20.72 8.71 14.83
C TRP A 410 -20.42 9.78 15.88
N TYR A 411 -21.25 10.83 15.97
CA TYR A 411 -21.07 11.85 17.01
C TYR A 411 -21.32 11.29 18.42
N GLU A 412 -22.29 10.39 18.60
CA GLU A 412 -22.54 9.72 19.87
C GLU A 412 -21.38 8.81 20.28
N GLU A 413 -20.80 8.10 19.30
CA GLU A 413 -19.59 7.30 19.50
C GLU A 413 -18.41 8.17 19.93
N ALA A 414 -18.14 9.25 19.19
CA ALA A 414 -17.09 10.21 19.50
C ALA A 414 -17.25 10.78 20.92
N TYR A 415 -18.48 11.16 21.30
CA TYR A 415 -18.76 11.67 22.64
C TYR A 415 -18.49 10.65 23.75
N ARG A 416 -18.75 9.36 23.49
CA ARG A 416 -18.49 8.29 24.45
C ARG A 416 -17.00 8.07 24.68
N LEU A 417 -16.16 8.33 23.69
CA LEU A 417 -14.71 8.19 23.77
C LEU A 417 -14.04 9.34 24.53
N ILE A 418 -14.66 10.52 24.63
CA ILE A 418 -14.11 11.71 25.31
C ILE A 418 -13.46 11.38 26.67
N PRO A 419 -14.10 10.67 27.62
CA PRO A 419 -13.51 10.45 28.95
C PRO A 419 -12.23 9.60 28.94
N SER A 420 -12.03 8.78 27.91
CA SER A 420 -10.87 7.90 27.75
C SER A 420 -9.81 8.46 26.82
N SER A 421 -10.15 9.42 25.95
CA SER A 421 -9.26 9.88 24.89
C SER A 421 -8.88 11.36 24.96
N LEU A 422 -9.52 12.19 25.79
CA LEU A 422 -9.30 13.65 25.83
C LEU A 422 -9.27 14.21 27.27
N ASP A 423 -8.37 15.14 27.55
CA ASP A 423 -8.30 15.92 28.79
C ASP A 423 -9.15 17.21 28.67
N ARG A 424 -10.23 17.28 29.45
CA ARG A 424 -11.15 18.44 29.47
C ARG A 424 -10.56 19.72 30.08
N ASN A 425 -9.31 19.68 30.55
CA ASN A 425 -8.57 20.83 31.03
C ASN A 425 -7.50 21.29 30.04
N ASP A 426 -7.12 20.44 29.08
CA ASP A 426 -6.21 20.84 28.02
C ASP A 426 -6.95 21.74 27.00
N PRO A 427 -6.41 22.92 26.67
CA PRO A 427 -7.07 23.83 25.73
C PRO A 427 -7.28 23.26 24.33
N HIS A 428 -6.37 22.42 23.82
CA HIS A 428 -6.47 21.81 22.49
C HIS A 428 -7.57 20.73 22.48
N ASP A 429 -7.59 19.87 23.49
CA ASP A 429 -8.65 18.87 23.65
C ASP A 429 -10.03 19.52 23.87
N CYS A 430 -10.08 20.68 24.53
CA CYS A 430 -11.31 21.47 24.64
C CYS A 430 -11.87 21.91 23.28
N VAL A 431 -11.03 22.05 22.23
CA VAL A 431 -11.50 22.31 20.87
C VAL A 431 -12.30 21.12 20.35
N ILE A 432 -11.74 19.92 20.48
CA ILE A 432 -12.35 18.67 20.01
C ILE A 432 -13.64 18.38 20.79
N VAL A 433 -13.61 18.52 22.12
CA VAL A 433 -14.80 18.35 22.98
C VAL A 433 -15.89 19.36 22.62
N SER A 434 -15.54 20.61 22.34
CA SER A 434 -16.48 21.64 21.88
C SER A 434 -17.13 21.24 20.56
N MET A 435 -16.33 20.80 19.58
CA MET A 435 -16.80 20.38 18.26
C MET A 435 -17.79 19.21 18.37
N ILE A 436 -17.45 18.15 19.10
CA ILE A 436 -18.32 16.96 19.26
C ILE A 436 -19.65 17.36 19.90
N ASN A 437 -19.63 18.15 20.97
CA ASN A 437 -20.86 18.59 21.63
C ASN A 437 -21.68 19.52 20.75
N LEU A 438 -21.05 20.39 19.96
CA LEU A 438 -21.75 21.24 19.01
C LEU A 438 -22.49 20.40 17.96
N ARG A 439 -21.84 19.38 17.41
CA ARG A 439 -22.45 18.45 16.44
C ARG A 439 -23.60 17.66 17.04
N LEU A 440 -23.47 17.20 18.27
CA LEU A 440 -24.58 16.53 18.97
C LEU A 440 -25.76 17.47 19.22
N GLY A 441 -25.52 18.71 19.65
CA GLY A 441 -26.57 19.71 19.79
C GLY A 441 -27.36 19.92 18.50
N GLN A 442 -26.64 20.04 17.37
CA GLN A 442 -27.25 20.13 16.03
C GLN A 442 -27.98 18.85 15.63
N GLY A 443 -27.43 17.68 15.96
CA GLY A 443 -28.05 16.39 15.69
C GLY A 443 -29.36 16.18 16.43
N TYR A 444 -29.44 16.56 17.71
CA TYR A 444 -30.69 16.54 18.45
C TYR A 444 -31.72 17.54 17.88
N GLU A 445 -31.29 18.67 17.29
CA GLU A 445 -32.20 19.55 16.54
C GLU A 445 -32.77 18.87 15.28
N TRP A 446 -31.99 18.03 14.57
CA TRP A 446 -32.51 17.24 13.43
C TRP A 446 -33.62 16.28 13.87
N LEU A 447 -33.42 15.61 15.01
CA LEU A 447 -34.45 14.75 15.61
C LEU A 447 -35.70 15.54 16.01
N LEU A 448 -35.56 16.79 16.48
CA LEU A 448 -36.70 17.66 16.75
C LEU A 448 -37.47 18.02 15.48
N SER A 449 -36.78 18.31 14.37
CA SER A 449 -37.45 18.60 13.10
C SER A 449 -38.22 17.41 12.53
N ASP A 450 -37.77 16.18 12.81
CA ASP A 450 -38.44 14.95 12.38
C ASP A 450 -39.47 14.40 13.39
N SER A 451 -39.60 15.05 14.56
CA SER A 451 -40.45 14.60 15.67
C SER A 451 -41.94 14.97 15.54
N ASP A 452 -42.42 15.33 14.34
CA ASP A 452 -43.82 15.67 14.13
C ASP A 452 -44.75 14.49 14.49
N GLY A 453 -45.53 14.67 15.57
CA GLY A 453 -46.41 13.63 16.13
C GLY A 453 -45.81 12.79 17.26
N CYS A 454 -44.59 13.05 17.71
CA CYS A 454 -44.01 12.38 18.89
C CYS A 454 -44.69 12.80 20.22
N PRO A 455 -44.69 11.92 21.25
CA PRO A 455 -45.17 12.27 22.58
C PRO A 455 -44.42 13.48 23.17
N ALA A 456 -45.14 14.39 23.83
CA ALA A 456 -44.57 15.62 24.41
C ALA A 456 -43.34 15.35 25.30
N GLY A 457 -43.37 14.30 26.12
CA GLY A 457 -42.24 13.95 26.99
C GLY A 457 -40.98 13.49 26.26
N LEU A 458 -41.10 12.90 25.06
CA LEU A 458 -39.94 12.56 24.23
C LEU A 458 -39.34 13.81 23.59
N ARG A 459 -40.20 14.73 23.14
CA ARG A 459 -39.76 16.03 22.59
C ARG A 459 -39.04 16.88 23.65
N GLU A 460 -39.54 16.90 24.89
CA GLU A 460 -38.88 17.57 26.02
C GLU A 460 -37.51 16.95 26.33
N ASP A 461 -37.36 15.62 26.29
CA ASP A 461 -36.07 14.95 26.51
C ASP A 461 -35.05 15.29 25.42
N ILE A 462 -35.46 15.24 24.14
CA ILE A 462 -34.61 15.60 23.00
C ILE A 462 -34.16 17.07 23.10
N HIS A 463 -35.08 17.98 23.45
CA HIS A 463 -34.76 19.40 23.66
C HIS A 463 -33.78 19.61 24.82
N ALA A 464 -33.99 18.93 25.95
CA ALA A 464 -33.08 19.01 27.09
C ALA A 464 -31.67 18.50 26.75
N ARG A 465 -31.55 17.42 25.97
CA ARG A 465 -30.27 16.90 25.48
C ARG A 465 -29.58 17.86 24.52
N ALA A 466 -30.33 18.44 23.57
CA ALA A 466 -29.79 19.45 22.66
C ALA A 466 -29.20 20.63 23.45
N ARG A 467 -29.96 21.17 24.42
CA ARG A 467 -29.51 22.26 25.29
C ARG A 467 -28.24 21.89 26.06
N MET A 468 -28.22 20.73 26.71
CA MET A 468 -27.06 20.25 27.46
C MET A 468 -25.80 20.20 26.59
N HIS A 469 -25.90 19.68 25.36
CA HIS A 469 -24.76 19.61 24.46
C HIS A 469 -24.30 21.00 23.99
N TYR A 470 -25.20 21.92 23.68
CA TYR A 470 -24.80 23.29 23.37
C TYR A 470 -24.17 24.03 24.56
N GLU A 471 -24.63 23.80 25.79
CA GLU A 471 -24.00 24.35 26.99
C GLU A 471 -22.57 23.80 27.17
N HIS A 472 -22.39 22.49 27.03
CA HIS A 472 -21.07 21.86 27.09
C HIS A 472 -20.14 22.36 25.97
N ALA A 473 -20.66 22.49 24.74
CA ALA A 473 -19.90 23.02 23.62
C ALA A 473 -19.42 24.45 23.89
N ARG A 474 -20.33 25.31 24.35
CA ARG A 474 -20.02 26.70 24.75
C ARG A 474 -18.95 26.74 25.83
N ASP A 475 -19.09 25.95 26.88
CA ASP A 475 -18.19 25.98 28.03
C ASP A 475 -16.78 25.48 27.64
N SER A 476 -16.68 24.42 26.83
CA SER A 476 -15.42 23.94 26.29
C SER A 476 -14.79 24.94 25.31
N ALA A 477 -15.57 25.57 24.43
CA ALA A 477 -15.08 26.61 23.54
C ALA A 477 -14.53 27.82 24.32
N CYS A 478 -15.21 28.25 25.39
CA CYS A 478 -14.73 29.30 26.28
C CYS A 478 -13.37 28.95 26.88
N ARG A 479 -13.20 27.73 27.41
CA ARG A 479 -11.91 27.29 27.99
C ARG A 479 -10.80 27.26 26.96
N ALA A 480 -11.06 26.78 25.74
CA ALA A 480 -10.08 26.80 24.66
C ALA A 480 -9.63 28.24 24.31
N VAL A 481 -10.59 29.18 24.24
CA VAL A 481 -10.31 30.60 23.97
C VAL A 481 -9.54 31.25 25.12
N GLU A 482 -9.91 30.98 26.37
CA GLU A 482 -9.21 31.45 27.57
C GLU A 482 -7.77 30.89 27.66
N GLY A 483 -7.58 29.64 27.21
CA GLY A 483 -6.27 29.00 27.05
C GLY A 483 -5.42 29.53 25.88
N GLY A 484 -5.92 30.49 25.11
CA GLY A 484 -5.17 31.17 24.05
C GLY A 484 -5.50 30.74 22.61
N LEU A 485 -6.36 29.73 22.41
CA LEU A 485 -6.75 29.21 21.09
C LEU A 485 -7.90 30.03 20.49
N ARG A 486 -7.59 31.26 20.07
CA ARG A 486 -8.57 32.25 19.55
C ARG A 486 -9.38 31.79 18.33
N MET A 487 -8.93 30.74 17.62
CA MET A 487 -9.61 30.22 16.43
C MET A 487 -10.95 29.55 16.73
N ASN A 488 -11.24 29.19 17.99
CA ASN A 488 -12.47 28.51 18.41
C ASN A 488 -13.66 29.45 18.69
N LEU A 489 -13.57 30.72 18.25
CA LEU A 489 -14.64 31.72 18.45
C LEU A 489 -15.91 31.34 17.67
N LYS A 490 -15.76 30.63 16.54
CA LYS A 490 -16.89 30.23 15.70
C LYS A 490 -17.80 29.24 16.42
N GLU A 491 -17.26 28.20 17.03
CA GLU A 491 -18.00 27.18 17.77
C GLU A 491 -18.69 27.79 19.00
N LEU A 492 -18.04 28.75 19.67
CA LEU A 492 -18.66 29.52 20.75
C LEU A 492 -19.89 30.31 20.26
N VAL A 493 -19.78 30.98 19.12
CA VAL A 493 -20.90 31.73 18.51
C VAL A 493 -22.02 30.78 18.08
N LEU A 494 -21.68 29.68 17.42
CA LEU A 494 -22.65 28.68 16.96
C LEU A 494 -23.39 28.01 18.12
N SER A 495 -22.68 27.71 19.22
CA SER A 495 -23.28 27.13 20.41
C SER A 495 -24.25 28.10 21.10
N LYS A 496 -23.89 29.39 21.19
CA LYS A 496 -24.81 30.43 21.70
C LYS A 496 -26.05 30.58 20.83
N ALA A 497 -25.88 30.63 19.51
CA ALA A 497 -27.00 30.69 18.58
C ALA A 497 -27.90 29.45 18.69
N GLY A 498 -27.35 28.27 18.98
CA GLY A 498 -28.12 27.05 19.27
C GLY A 498 -28.96 27.18 20.54
N LEU A 499 -28.37 27.67 21.63
CA LEU A 499 -29.11 27.92 22.87
C LEU A 499 -30.24 28.93 22.68
N GLU A 500 -30.00 30.02 21.95
CA GLU A 500 -31.02 31.02 21.63
C GLU A 500 -32.18 30.40 20.82
N ARG A 501 -31.88 29.57 19.80
CA ARG A 501 -32.92 28.85 19.04
C ARG A 501 -33.76 27.93 19.93
N LEU A 502 -33.14 27.27 20.91
CA LEU A 502 -33.84 26.40 21.86
C LEU A 502 -34.59 27.16 22.96
N GLU A 503 -34.39 28.47 23.12
CA GLU A 503 -35.23 29.31 23.99
C GLU A 503 -36.51 29.77 23.27
N ASP A 504 -36.46 29.89 21.94
CA ASP A 504 -37.58 30.25 21.08
C ASP A 504 -38.49 29.06 20.70
N LEU A 505 -38.00 27.82 20.85
CA LEU A 505 -38.69 26.53 20.61
C LEU A 505 -39.24 25.93 21.90
#